data_AF-A0A383BEZ8-F1
#
_entry.id   AF-A0A383BEZ8-F1
#
_cell.length_a   1.000
_cell.length_b   1.000
_cell.length_c   1.000
_cell.angle_alpha   90.00
_cell.angle_beta   90.00
_cell.angle_gamma   90.00
#
_symmetry.space_group_name_H-M   'P 1'
#
loop_
_entity.id
_entity.type
_entity.pdbx_description
1 polymer ?
#
loop_
_entity_poly.entity_id
_entity_poly.type
_entity_poly.pdbx_seq_one_letter_code
_entity_poly.pdbx_strand_id
1 'polypeptide(L)' 'MGQYRVVAKVTGGGVVSQAGALRHGISRALVAANVELRPALKKEGLLTRDSREKERKKYGLVRARKAKQYSKR' A
#
# COMPACT_ATOMS: atom_id res chain seq x y z
N MET A 1 -25.48 4.49 5.72
CA MET A 1 -24.51 5.06 4.74
C MET A 1 -24.80 6.56 4.66
N GLY A 2 -23.82 7.45 4.82
CA GLY A 2 -24.05 8.91 4.69
C GLY A 2 -23.55 9.82 5.81
N GLN A 3 -22.74 9.34 6.77
CA GLN A 3 -22.22 10.18 7.87
C GLN A 3 -21.01 11.04 7.48
N TYR A 4 -20.28 10.67 6.43
CA TYR A 4 -19.05 11.36 6.03
C TYR A 4 -18.97 11.51 4.52
N ARG A 5 -18.59 12.71 4.06
CA ARG A 5 -18.22 13.00 2.67
C ARG A 5 -16.71 12.92 2.52
N VAL A 6 -16.23 12.07 1.61
CA VAL A 6 -14.80 11.92 1.34
C VAL A 6 -14.46 12.64 0.04
N VAL A 7 -13.52 13.59 0.10
CA VAL A 7 -12.90 14.23 -1.05
C VAL A 7 -11.41 13.93 -0.98
N ALA A 8 -10.86 13.28 -2.01
CA ALA A 8 -9.47 12.86 -2.03
C ALA A 8 -8.80 13.23 -3.35
N LYS A 9 -7.55 13.69 -3.27
CA LYS A 9 -6.67 13.90 -4.42
C LYS A 9 -5.54 12.88 -4.31
N VAL A 10 -5.37 12.04 -5.33
CA VAL A 10 -4.35 11.00 -5.37
C VAL A 10 -3.49 11.20 -6.62
N THR A 11 -2.18 11.08 -6.49
CA THR A 11 -1.22 11.33 -7.59
C THR A 11 -0.15 10.24 -7.62
N GLY A 12 0.26 9.82 -8.83
CA GLY A 12 1.27 8.78 -9.04
C GLY A 12 0.73 7.34 -8.86
N GLY A 13 1.62 6.36 -9.07
CA GLY A 13 1.28 4.92 -8.95
C GLY A 13 0.31 4.41 -10.01
N GLY A 14 -0.27 3.24 -9.76
CA GLY A 14 -1.37 2.65 -10.54
C GLY A 14 -2.68 2.52 -9.75
N VAL A 15 -3.75 2.06 -10.40
CA VAL A 15 -5.11 2.02 -9.83
C VAL A 15 -5.17 1.27 -8.49
N VAL A 16 -4.54 0.10 -8.40
CA VAL A 16 -4.53 -0.72 -7.19
C VAL A 16 -3.79 -0.02 -6.04
N SER A 17 -2.63 0.58 -6.32
CA SER A 17 -1.87 1.33 -5.31
C SER A 17 -2.61 2.60 -4.85
N GLN A 18 -3.30 3.27 -5.76
CA GLN A 18 -4.10 4.45 -5.43
C GLN A 18 -5.29 4.07 -4.53
N ALA A 19 -6.00 2.98 -4.83
CA ALA A 19 -7.07 2.48 -3.97
C ALA A 19 -6.56 2.13 -2.55
N GLY A 20 -5.40 1.47 -2.45
CA GLY A 20 -4.75 1.18 -1.17
C GLY A 20 -4.37 2.45 -0.39
N ALA A 21 -3.83 3.46 -1.07
CA ALA A 21 -3.49 4.74 -0.47
C ALA A 21 -4.74 5.50 0.02
N LEU A 22 -5.81 5.51 -0.78
CA LEU A 22 -7.09 6.12 -0.44
C LEU A 22 -7.71 5.47 0.79
N ARG A 23 -7.72 4.12 0.83
CA ARG A 23 -8.19 3.34 1.98
C ARG A 23 -7.44 3.71 3.25
N HIS A 24 -6.11 3.72 3.19
CA HIS A 24 -5.27 4.05 4.34
C HIS A 24 -5.48 5.51 4.80
N GLY A 25 -5.63 6.44 3.86
CA GLY A 25 -5.94 7.85 4.15
C GLY A 25 -7.27 8.01 4.87
N ILE A 26 -8.33 7.35 4.41
CA ILE A 26 -9.65 7.36 5.04
C ILE A 26 -9.57 6.80 6.47
N SER A 27 -8.86 5.68 6.67
CA SER A 27 -8.71 5.09 8.00
C SER A 27 -7.99 6.02 8.99
N ARG A 28 -6.99 6.78 8.55
CA ARG A 28 -6.33 7.80 9.39
C ARG A 28 -7.27 8.97 9.69
N ALA A 29 -8.05 9.43 8.72
CA ALA A 29 -9.04 10.49 8.91
C ALA A 29 -10.13 10.09 9.91
N LEU A 30 -10.61 8.84 9.85
CA LEU A 30 -11.61 8.32 10.79
C LEU A 30 -11.07 8.23 12.23
N VAL A 31 -9.81 7.83 12.41
CA VAL A 31 -9.17 7.82 13.75
C VAL A 31 -9.01 9.23 14.31
N ALA A 32 -8.75 10.23 13.45
CA ALA A 32 -8.70 11.63 13.88
C ALA A 32 -10.07 12.18 14.28
N ALA A 33 -11.14 11.72 13.63
CA ALA A 33 -12.51 12.12 13.96
C ALA A 33 -13.03 11.45 15.24
N ASN A 34 -12.76 10.15 15.44
CA ASN A 34 -13.08 9.45 16.68
C ASN A 34 -11.96 8.45 17.04
N VAL A 35 -11.33 8.69 18.19
CA VAL A 35 -10.21 7.89 18.71
C VAL A 35 -10.66 6.46 19.11
N GLU A 36 -11.92 6.27 19.47
CA GLU A 36 -12.49 4.98 19.88
C GLU A 36 -12.53 3.96 18.73
N LEU A 37 -12.49 4.43 17.47
CA LEU A 37 -12.49 3.57 16.29
C LEU A 37 -11.12 2.92 16.03
N ARG A 38 -10.05 3.40 16.68
CA ARG A 38 -8.69 2.90 16.50
C ARG A 38 -8.53 1.39 16.77
N PRO A 39 -9.02 0.80 17.88
CA PRO A 39 -8.90 -0.65 18.12
C PRO A 39 -9.61 -1.48 17.03
N ALA A 40 -10.81 -1.08 16.60
CA ALA A 40 -11.53 -1.77 15.54
C ALA A 40 -10.78 -1.71 14.19
N LEU A 41 -10.33 -0.51 13.79
CA LEU A 41 -9.59 -0.31 12.54
C LEU A 41 -8.21 -0.99 12.54
N LYS A 42 -7.57 -1.12 13.71
CA LYS A 42 -6.32 -1.85 13.87
C LYS A 42 -6.53 -3.36 13.72
N LYS A 43 -7.62 -3.89 14.27
CA LYS A 43 -7.99 -5.31 14.14
C LYS A 43 -8.21 -5.70 12.69
N GLU A 44 -8.85 -4.82 11.92
CA GLU A 44 -9.08 -4.99 10.47
C GLU A 44 -7.83 -4.69 9.60
N GLY A 45 -6.69 -4.35 10.21
CA GLY A 45 -5.42 -4.14 9.48
C GLY A 45 -5.36 -2.87 8.61
N LEU A 46 -6.31 -1.95 8.76
CA LEU A 46 -6.44 -0.76 7.91
C LEU A 46 -5.45 0.36 8.26
N LEU A 47 -4.93 0.33 9.49
CA LEU A 47 -3.96 1.30 10.00
C LEU A 47 -2.51 0.96 9.65
N THR A 48 -2.23 -0.24 9.17
CA THR A 48 -0.87 -0.64 8.79
C THR A 48 -0.59 -0.22 7.36
N ARG A 49 0.50 0.52 7.15
CA ARG A 49 0.98 0.87 5.81
C ARG A 49 1.58 -0.38 5.15
N ASP A 50 1.20 -0.64 3.91
CA ASP A 50 1.88 -1.63 3.07
C ASP A 50 3.28 -1.11 2.69
N SER A 51 4.32 -1.82 3.13
CA SER A 51 5.73 -1.46 2.91
C SER A 51 6.31 -2.07 1.63
N ARG A 52 5.54 -2.87 0.88
CA ARG A 52 6.03 -3.53 -0.34
C ARG A 52 6.39 -2.51 -1.40
N GLU A 53 7.59 -2.63 -1.93
CA GLU A 53 8.12 -1.80 -3.01
C GLU A 53 8.75 -2.67 -4.10
N LYS A 54 8.77 -2.18 -5.34
CA LYS A 54 9.43 -2.85 -6.44
C LYS A 54 10.93 -2.91 -6.21
N GLU A 55 11.47 -4.10 -6.04
CA GLU A 55 12.92 -4.29 -5.94
C GLU A 55 13.64 -3.79 -7.21
N ARG A 56 14.79 -3.14 -7.01
CA ARG A 56 15.66 -2.70 -8.12
C ARG A 56 16.26 -3.89 -8.87
N LYS A 57 16.62 -3.68 -10.14
CA LYS A 57 17.43 -4.63 -10.91
C LYS A 57 18.86 -4.66 -10.36
N LYS A 58 19.34 -5.84 -9.98
CA LYS A 58 20.74 -6.06 -9.56
C LYS A 58 21.61 -6.34 -10.79
N TYR A 59 22.91 -6.03 -10.70
CA TYR A 59 23.85 -6.30 -11.78
C TYR A 59 23.97 -7.81 -12.05
N GLY A 60 24.24 -8.20 -13.30
CA GLY A 60 24.31 -9.61 -13.71
C GLY A 60 22.97 -10.34 -13.83
N LEU A 61 21.88 -9.79 -13.29
CA LEU A 61 20.54 -10.38 -13.35
C LEU A 61 19.68 -9.74 -14.46
N VAL A 62 18.74 -10.52 -15.00
CA VAL A 62 17.77 -10.05 -16.02
C VAL A 62 16.69 -9.16 -15.38
N ARG A 63 16.26 -9.50 -14.16
CA ARG A 63 15.32 -8.72 -13.33
C ARG A 63 15.87 -8.60 -11.89
N ALA A 64 15.04 -8.23 -10.92
CA ALA A 64 15.47 -8.12 -9.52
C ALA A 64 16.12 -9.40 -8.96
N ARG A 65 15.57 -10.58 -9.31
CA ARG A 65 16.06 -11.90 -8.87
C ARG A 65 16.33 -12.91 -10.00
N LYS A 66 15.77 -12.68 -11.19
CA LYS A 66 15.87 -13.64 -12.33
C LYS A 66 17.29 -13.65 -12.89
N ALA A 67 18.02 -14.75 -12.71
CA ALA A 67 19.32 -15.00 -13.34
C ALA A 67 19.16 -15.53 -14.77
N LYS A 68 20.24 -15.45 -15.56
CA LYS A 68 20.35 -16.20 -16.82
C LYS A 68 20.58 -17.68 -16.52
N GLN A 69 20.25 -18.56 -17.46
CA GLN A 69 20.54 -19.99 -17.33
C GLN A 69 22.05 -20.19 -17.22
N TYR A 70 22.48 -20.91 -16.18
CA TYR A 70 23.87 -21.31 -16.01
C TYR A 70 24.13 -22.59 -16.83
N SER A 71 25.21 -22.61 -17.62
CA SER A 71 25.69 -23.80 -18.30
C SER A 71 26.88 -24.35 -17.52
N LYS A 72 26.72 -25.53 -16.93
CA LYS A 72 27.80 -26.27 -16.28
C LYS A 72 28.54 -27.07 -17.35
N ARG A 73 29.87 -27.00 -17.34
CA ARG A 73 30.75 -27.87 -18.11
C ARG A 73 31.14 -29.09 -17.29
#